data_AF-A0A3D5L2Y2-F1
#
_entry.id   AF-A0A3D5L2Y2-F1
#
_cell.length_a   1.000
_cell.length_b   1.000
_cell.length_c   1.000
_cell.angle_alpha   90.00
_cell.angle_beta   90.00
_cell.angle_gamma   90.00
#
_symmetry.space_group_name_H-M   'P 1'
#
loop_
_entity.id
_entity.type
_entity.pdbx_description
1 polymer ?
#
loop_
_entity_poly.entity_id
_entity_poly.type
_entity_poly.pdbx_seq_one_letter_code
_entity_poly.pdbx_strand_id
1 'polypeptide(L)'
;MTPVLIFEELRFPLELFAAMLIFLVPFAEKKPRFLQRISLCMALCCLLAISYFPIFQSKDAPRFPNLLAFWYVLIPFAVLCCAKVCFDTGWCNVLFLLILAFATQNIVYVVLHETIARALFPSLREHLVLYILSAALCCLLVYLP
;
A
#
# COMPACT_ATOMS: atom_id res chain seq x y z
N MET A 1 -14.18 12.29 10.28
CA MET A 1 -13.40 11.29 9.52
C MET A 1 -14.27 10.07 9.34
N THR A 2 -14.53 9.62 8.10
CA THR A 2 -15.30 8.39 7.89
C THR A 2 -14.34 7.19 7.90
N PRO A 3 -14.75 6.03 8.43
CA PRO A 3 -13.89 4.84 8.48
C PRO A 3 -13.45 4.34 7.10
N VAL A 4 -14.22 4.65 6.05
CA VAL A 4 -13.89 4.37 4.63
C VAL A 4 -12.62 5.10 4.18
N LEU A 5 -12.49 6.38 4.53
CA LEU A 5 -11.32 7.22 4.19
C LEU A 5 -10.04 6.68 4.83
N ILE A 6 -10.12 6.24 6.09
CA ILE A 6 -8.96 5.64 6.78
C ILE A 6 -8.56 4.34 6.11
N PHE A 7 -9.53 3.51 5.73
CA PHE A 7 -9.26 2.27 5.02
C PHE A 7 -8.62 2.52 3.65
N GLU A 8 -9.07 3.53 2.89
CA GLU A 8 -8.50 3.88 1.60
C GLU A 8 -7.01 4.29 1.70
N GLU A 9 -6.65 5.09 2.70
CA GLU A 9 -5.25 5.47 2.93
C GLU A 9 -4.39 4.30 3.42
N LEU A 10 -4.93 3.42 4.27
CA LEU A 10 -4.23 2.22 4.75
C LEU A 10 -4.06 1.17 3.66
N ARG A 11 -5.00 1.10 2.72
CA ARG A 11 -4.98 0.12 1.64
C ARG A 11 -3.75 0.25 0.77
N PHE A 12 -3.32 1.48 0.47
CA PHE A 12 -2.17 1.74 -0.38
C PHE A 12 -0.86 1.07 0.12
N PRO A 13 -0.36 1.35 1.35
CA PRO A 13 0.83 0.68 1.86
C PRO A 13 0.62 -0.82 2.07
N LEU A 14 -0.60 -1.26 2.45
CA LEU A 14 -0.88 -2.69 2.65
C LEU A 14 -0.80 -3.48 1.34
N GLU A 15 -1.47 -3.02 0.29
CA GLU A 15 -1.46 -3.65 -1.03
C GLU A 15 -0.06 -3.60 -1.66
N LEU A 16 0.64 -2.46 -1.55
CA LEU A 16 2.00 -2.30 -2.07
C LEU A 16 2.98 -3.25 -1.37
N PHE A 17 2.90 -3.33 -0.05
CA PHE A 17 3.75 -4.21 0.74
C PHE A 17 3.40 -5.69 0.48
N ALA A 18 2.12 -6.04 0.36
CA ALA A 18 1.69 -7.39 0.01
C ALA A 18 2.21 -7.83 -1.36
N ALA A 19 2.03 -7.00 -2.41
CA ALA A 19 2.55 -7.27 -3.74
C ALA A 19 4.07 -7.44 -3.72
N MET A 20 4.76 -6.57 -2.98
CA MET A 20 6.20 -6.65 -2.81
C MET A 20 6.65 -7.95 -2.14
N LEU A 21 5.97 -8.40 -1.10
CA LEU A 21 6.29 -9.67 -0.43
C LEU A 21 6.07 -10.88 -1.34
N ILE A 22 5.01 -10.87 -2.14
CA ILE A 22 4.73 -11.96 -3.09
C ILE A 22 5.87 -12.09 -4.11
N PHE A 23 6.46 -10.97 -4.54
CA PHE A 23 7.64 -11.01 -5.39
C PHE A 23 8.94 -11.31 -4.62
N LEU A 24 9.17 -10.77 -3.43
CA LEU A 24 10.45 -10.96 -2.72
C LEU A 24 10.60 -12.33 -2.03
N VAL A 25 9.53 -12.87 -1.44
CA VAL A 25 9.57 -14.12 -0.68
C VAL A 25 10.11 -15.33 -1.47
N PRO A 26 9.76 -15.55 -2.76
CA PRO A 26 10.32 -16.67 -3.53
C PRO A 26 11.73 -16.42 -4.05
N PHE A 27 12.15 -15.16 -4.24
CA PHE A 27 13.39 -14.82 -4.93
C PHE A 27 14.54 -14.36 -4.02
N ALA A 28 14.26 -13.97 -2.77
CA ALA A 28 15.25 -13.38 -1.87
C ALA A 28 15.40 -14.12 -0.55
N GLU A 29 16.63 -14.19 -0.05
CA GLU A 29 16.92 -14.74 1.27
C GLU A 29 16.39 -13.82 2.38
N LYS A 30 15.73 -14.43 3.37
CA LYS A 30 15.12 -13.73 4.50
C LYS A 30 16.17 -13.50 5.58
N LYS A 31 16.25 -12.27 6.10
CA LYS A 31 17.15 -11.94 7.22
C LYS A 31 16.66 -12.56 8.53
N PRO A 32 17.56 -12.75 9.52
CA PRO A 32 17.17 -13.26 10.84
C PRO A 32 16.13 -12.35 11.49
N ARG A 33 15.19 -12.98 12.24
CA ARG A 33 14.01 -12.32 12.83
C ARG A 33 13.09 -11.67 11.79
N PHE A 34 12.99 -12.27 10.60
CA PHE A 34 12.15 -11.82 9.50
C PHE A 34 10.75 -11.41 9.95
N LEU A 35 10.05 -12.27 10.70
CA LEU A 35 8.68 -12.01 11.17
C LEU A 35 8.56 -10.78 12.10
N GLN A 36 9.58 -10.47 12.89
CA GLN A 36 9.58 -9.27 13.73
C GLN A 36 9.90 -8.01 12.92
N ARG A 37 10.84 -8.12 11.97
CA ARG A 37 11.22 -7.01 11.08
C ARG A 37 10.05 -6.62 10.18
N ILE A 38 9.41 -7.60 9.56
CA ILE A 38 8.28 -7.38 8.66
C ILE A 38 7.07 -6.80 9.39
N SER A 39 6.74 -7.28 10.59
CA SER A 39 5.64 -6.74 11.38
C SER A 39 5.92 -5.30 11.80
N LEU A 40 7.15 -4.99 12.21
CA LEU A 40 7.56 -3.63 12.56
C LEU A 40 7.50 -2.70 11.34
N CYS A 41 8.04 -3.13 10.20
CA CYS A 41 8.00 -2.39 8.95
C CYS A 41 6.57 -2.09 8.50
N MET A 42 5.70 -3.09 8.58
CA MET A 42 4.29 -2.95 8.20
C MET A 42 3.56 -1.99 9.14
N ALA A 43 3.79 -2.09 10.46
CA ALA A 43 3.25 -1.15 11.43
C ALA A 43 3.73 0.29 11.17
N LEU A 44 5.01 0.49 10.87
CA LEU A 44 5.57 1.80 10.53
C LEU A 44 4.95 2.38 9.26
N CYS A 45 4.76 1.57 8.21
CA CYS A 45 4.10 2.02 6.98
C CYS A 45 2.63 2.40 7.22
N CYS A 46 1.91 1.65 8.06
CA CYS A 46 0.53 1.98 8.44
C CYS A 46 0.46 3.27 9.27
N LEU A 47 1.39 3.46 10.20
CA LEU A 47 1.49 4.69 10.98
C LEU A 47 1.81 5.89 10.09
N LEU A 48 2.67 5.73 9.09
CA LEU A 48 3.00 6.76 8.10
C LEU A 48 1.80 7.12 7.20
N ALA A 49 0.96 6.14 6.85
CA ALA A 49 -0.29 6.41 6.15
C ALA A 49 -1.30 7.16 7.04
N ILE A 50 -1.48 6.75 8.30
CA ILE A 50 -2.45 7.40 9.20
C ILE A 50 -2.02 8.82 9.58
N SER A 51 -0.71 9.10 9.69
CA SER A 51 -0.21 10.43 10.00
C SER A 51 -0.51 11.48 8.92
N TYR A 52 -1.01 11.06 7.75
CA TYR A 52 -1.68 11.94 6.79
C TYR A 52 -2.79 12.79 7.43
N PHE A 53 -3.68 12.18 8.21
CA PHE A 53 -4.86 12.87 8.76
C PHE A 53 -4.54 14.07 9.69
N PRO A 54 -3.63 13.97 10.68
CA PRO A 54 -3.27 15.11 11.51
C PRO A 54 -2.46 16.18 10.76
N ILE A 55 -1.70 15.81 9.71
CA ILE A 55 -0.85 16.76 8.97
C ILE A 55 -1.66 17.55 7.94
N PHE A 56 -2.66 16.91 7.30
CA PHE A 56 -3.43 17.47 6.19
C PHE A 56 -4.85 17.86 6.58
N GLN A 57 -5.04 18.43 7.78
CA GLN A 57 -6.36 18.83 8.28
C GLN A 57 -7.01 19.98 7.50
N SER A 58 -6.21 20.83 6.83
CA SER A 58 -6.72 21.95 6.05
C SER A 58 -6.33 21.82 4.57
N LYS A 59 -7.34 21.66 3.70
CA LYS A 59 -7.18 21.56 2.24
C LYS A 59 -6.90 22.90 1.57
N ASP A 60 -7.01 24.00 2.32
CA ASP A 60 -6.94 25.38 1.81
C ASP A 60 -5.51 25.95 1.76
N ALA A 61 -4.50 25.15 2.12
CA ALA A 61 -3.11 25.59 2.06
C ALA A 61 -2.62 25.62 0.60
N PRO A 62 -1.96 26.71 0.14
CA PRO A 62 -1.49 26.85 -1.24
C PRO A 62 -0.40 25.81 -1.63
N ARG A 63 0.17 25.10 -0.64
CA ARG A 63 1.19 24.04 -0.85
C ARG A 63 0.63 22.62 -0.69
N PHE A 64 -0.67 22.48 -0.46
CA PHE A 64 -1.35 21.19 -0.28
C PHE A 64 -1.03 20.15 -1.37
N PRO A 65 -1.12 20.44 -2.69
CA PRO A 65 -0.89 19.42 -3.71
C PRO A 65 0.56 18.92 -3.76
N ASN A 66 1.55 19.81 -3.56
CA ASN A 66 2.97 19.44 -3.56
C ASN A 66 3.32 18.55 -2.35
N LEU A 67 2.77 18.89 -1.19
CA LEU A 67 2.99 18.12 0.03
C LEU A 67 2.30 16.76 -0.04
N LEU A 68 1.11 16.71 -0.64
CA LEU A 68 0.38 15.46 -0.91
C LEU A 68 1.18 14.54 -1.85
N ALA A 69 1.68 15.08 -2.97
CA ALA A 69 2.50 14.33 -3.91
C ALA A 69 3.77 13.78 -3.25
N PHE A 70 4.44 14.61 -2.43
CA PHE A 70 5.59 14.17 -1.64
C PHE A 70 5.24 13.01 -0.71
N TRP A 71 4.08 13.06 -0.05
CA TRP A 71 3.63 12.01 0.88
C TRP A 71 3.43 10.66 0.20
N TYR A 72 2.75 10.65 -0.97
CA TYR A 72 2.53 9.42 -1.73
C TYR A 72 3.81 8.86 -2.35
N VAL A 73 4.83 9.68 -2.61
CA VAL A 73 6.16 9.21 -3.04
C VAL A 73 6.95 8.65 -1.85
N LEU A 74 6.80 9.25 -0.66
CA LEU A 74 7.50 8.83 0.55
C LEU A 74 7.15 7.39 0.97
N ILE A 75 5.88 6.98 0.82
CA ILE A 75 5.42 5.64 1.21
C ILE A 75 6.14 4.51 0.44
N PRO A 76 6.20 4.50 -0.92
CA PRO A 76 7.01 3.56 -1.68
C PRO A 76 8.48 3.50 -1.27
N PHE A 77 9.09 4.66 -0.96
CA PHE A 77 10.47 4.69 -0.46
C PHE A 77 10.57 4.06 0.94
N ALA A 78 9.60 4.28 1.82
CA ALA A 78 9.55 3.61 3.12
C ALA A 78 9.45 2.08 2.94
N VAL A 79 8.61 1.63 2.01
CA VAL A 79 8.45 0.21 1.66
C VAL A 79 9.75 -0.38 1.07
N LEU A 80 10.47 0.36 0.23
CA LEU A 80 11.80 -0.02 -0.27
C LEU A 80 12.80 -0.27 0.86
N CYS A 81 12.89 0.68 1.80
CA CYS A 81 13.74 0.56 2.97
C CYS A 81 13.35 -0.65 3.83
N CYS A 82 12.04 -0.87 4.01
CA CYS A 82 11.53 -2.02 4.74
C CYS A 82 11.93 -3.34 4.08
N ALA A 83 11.81 -3.47 2.76
CA ALA A 83 12.25 -4.65 2.02
C ALA A 83 13.74 -4.92 2.22
N LYS A 84 14.57 -3.88 2.22
CA LYS A 84 16.01 -4.00 2.50
C LYS A 84 16.36 -4.41 3.92
N VAL A 85 15.56 -3.98 4.89
CA VAL A 85 15.70 -4.40 6.29
C VAL A 85 15.29 -5.87 6.47
N CYS A 86 14.33 -6.35 5.67
CA CYS A 86 13.76 -7.70 5.79
C CYS A 86 14.49 -8.77 4.94
N PHE A 87 15.03 -8.41 3.79
CA PHE A 87 15.64 -9.33 2.83
C PHE A 87 17.10 -8.99 2.56
N ASP A 88 17.89 -10.02 2.23
CA ASP A 88 19.26 -9.84 1.76
C ASP A 88 19.29 -9.86 0.23
N THR A 89 19.29 -8.67 -0.37
CA THR A 89 19.16 -8.50 -1.82
C THR A 89 19.83 -7.20 -2.24
N GLY A 90 20.34 -7.12 -3.47
CA GLY A 90 20.91 -5.91 -4.05
C GLY A 90 19.91 -4.75 -4.15
N TRP A 91 20.40 -3.49 -4.16
CA TRP A 91 19.52 -2.30 -4.22
C TRP A 91 18.76 -2.22 -5.54
N CYS A 92 19.42 -2.52 -6.66
CA CYS A 92 18.79 -2.54 -7.97
C CYS A 92 17.64 -3.54 -8.06
N ASN A 93 17.81 -4.74 -7.49
CA ASN A 93 16.78 -5.78 -7.51
C ASN A 93 15.56 -5.38 -6.67
N VAL A 94 15.77 -4.86 -5.46
CA VAL A 94 14.65 -4.39 -4.61
C VAL A 94 13.91 -3.23 -5.27
N LEU A 95 14.64 -2.32 -5.91
CA LEU A 95 14.02 -1.20 -6.63
C LEU A 95 13.19 -1.68 -7.82
N PHE A 96 13.70 -2.64 -8.61
CA PHE A 96 12.95 -3.25 -9.70
C PHE A 96 11.68 -3.95 -9.21
N LEU A 97 11.79 -4.74 -8.13
CA LEU A 97 10.63 -5.41 -7.53
C LEU A 97 9.63 -4.43 -6.91
N LEU A 98 10.09 -3.29 -6.39
CA LEU A 98 9.21 -2.20 -5.95
C LEU A 98 8.40 -1.64 -7.12
N ILE A 99 9.05 -1.38 -8.26
CA ILE A 99 8.34 -0.85 -9.44
C ILE A 99 7.27 -1.83 -9.91
N LEU A 100 7.59 -3.13 -9.95
CA LEU A 100 6.62 -4.18 -10.28
C LEU A 100 5.48 -4.25 -9.25
N ALA A 101 5.80 -4.23 -7.95
CA ALA A 101 4.80 -4.21 -6.88
C ALA A 101 3.89 -2.98 -6.99
N PHE A 102 4.46 -1.81 -7.27
CA PHE A 102 3.73 -0.56 -7.46
C PHE A 102 2.82 -0.62 -8.68
N ALA A 103 3.29 -1.12 -9.82
CA ALA A 103 2.47 -1.30 -11.01
C ALA A 103 1.29 -2.26 -10.73
N THR A 104 1.55 -3.38 -10.07
CA THR A 104 0.53 -4.38 -9.74
C THR A 104 -0.51 -3.82 -8.76
N GLN A 105 -0.06 -3.06 -7.76
CA GLN A 105 -0.95 -2.36 -6.82
C GLN A 105 -1.82 -1.33 -7.55
N ASN A 106 -1.28 -0.59 -8.53
CA ASN A 106 -2.06 0.35 -9.33
C ASN A 106 -3.14 -0.34 -10.17
N ILE A 107 -2.87 -1.54 -10.69
CA ILE A 107 -3.89 -2.33 -11.40
C ILE A 107 -5.04 -2.67 -10.45
N VAL A 108 -4.75 -3.19 -9.26
CA VAL A 108 -5.76 -3.50 -8.23
C VAL A 108 -6.53 -2.23 -7.82
N TYR A 109 -5.83 -1.10 -7.68
CA TYR A 109 -6.45 0.19 -7.40
C TYR A 109 -7.47 0.59 -8.48
N VAL A 110 -7.08 0.59 -9.76
CA VAL A 110 -7.96 1.01 -10.86
C VAL A 110 -9.17 0.08 -10.98
N VAL A 111 -8.94 -1.24 -10.93
CA VAL A 111 -10.02 -2.21 -11.05
C VAL A 111 -10.96 -2.10 -9.84
N LEU A 112 -10.46 -2.20 -8.61
CA LEU A 112 -11.33 -2.25 -7.45
C LEU A 112 -11.97 -0.90 -7.12
N HIS A 113 -11.17 0.16 -7.08
CA HIS A 113 -11.61 1.42 -6.53
C HIS A 113 -12.28 2.31 -7.58
N GLU A 114 -11.66 2.47 -8.74
CA GLU A 114 -12.24 3.29 -9.81
C GLU A 114 -13.39 2.56 -10.53
N THR A 115 -13.19 1.31 -10.97
CA THR A 115 -14.26 0.63 -11.73
C THR A 115 -15.36 0.06 -10.83
N ILE A 116 -15.01 -0.73 -9.79
CA ILE A 116 -16.03 -1.43 -9.00
C ILE A 116 -16.68 -0.50 -7.98
N ALA A 117 -15.90 0.17 -7.14
CA ALA A 117 -16.42 0.93 -6.01
C ALA A 117 -16.98 2.32 -6.39
N ARG A 118 -16.49 2.91 -7.49
CA ARG A 118 -16.91 4.26 -7.91
C ARG A 118 -17.88 4.22 -9.10
N ALA A 119 -17.64 3.38 -10.10
CA ALA A 119 -18.48 3.34 -11.30
C ALA A 119 -19.66 2.35 -11.22
N LEU A 120 -19.43 1.11 -10.75
CA LEU A 120 -20.46 0.07 -10.78
C LEU A 120 -21.34 0.02 -9.52
N PHE A 121 -20.76 0.09 -8.32
CA PHE A 121 -21.50 -0.06 -7.07
C PHE A 121 -21.07 0.97 -6.01
N PRO A 122 -21.55 2.22 -6.07
CA PRO A 122 -21.23 3.24 -5.06
C PRO A 122 -21.70 2.85 -3.65
N SER A 123 -22.77 2.04 -3.52
CA SER A 123 -23.27 1.50 -2.25
C SER A 123 -22.31 0.53 -1.55
N LEU A 124 -21.26 0.04 -2.24
CA LEU A 124 -20.21 -0.77 -1.61
C LEU A 124 -19.41 0.04 -0.58
N ARG A 125 -19.26 1.36 -0.80
CA ARG A 125 -18.54 2.24 0.15
C ARG A 125 -19.29 2.40 1.48
N GLU A 126 -20.59 2.15 1.52
CA GLU A 126 -21.39 2.17 2.75
C GLU A 126 -21.20 0.89 3.58
N HIS A 127 -20.80 -0.20 2.93
CA HIS A 127 -20.59 -1.51 3.56
C HIS A 127 -19.10 -1.87 3.62
N LEU A 128 -18.40 -1.28 4.60
CA LEU A 128 -16.95 -1.45 4.83
C LEU A 128 -16.46 -2.90 4.78
N VAL A 129 -17.20 -3.84 5.37
CA VAL A 129 -16.80 -5.26 5.42
C VAL A 129 -16.78 -5.88 4.02
N LEU A 130 -17.80 -5.59 3.19
CA LEU A 130 -17.86 -6.06 1.81
C LEU A 130 -16.76 -5.44 0.95
N TYR A 131 -16.41 -4.18 1.23
CA TYR A 131 -15.32 -3.50 0.54
C TYR A 131 -13.94 -4.07 0.89
N ILE A 132 -13.70 -4.44 2.15
CA ILE A 132 -12.48 -5.14 2.57
C ILE A 132 -12.39 -6.52 1.90
N LEU A 133 -13.49 -7.27 1.88
CA LEU A 133 -13.53 -8.60 1.29
C LEU A 133 -13.30 -8.56 -0.22
N SER A 134 -13.88 -7.60 -0.94
CA SER A 134 -13.65 -7.44 -2.37
C SER A 134 -12.21 -7.00 -2.67
N ALA A 135 -11.63 -6.11 -1.85
CA ALA A 135 -10.22 -5.73 -1.95
C ALA A 135 -9.29 -6.94 -1.78
N ALA A 136 -9.53 -7.75 -0.75
CA ALA A 136 -8.77 -8.96 -0.49
C ALA A 136 -8.91 -9.98 -1.64
N LEU A 137 -10.12 -10.17 -2.17
CA LEU A 137 -10.38 -11.07 -3.29
C LEU A 137 -9.69 -10.59 -4.57
N CYS A 138 -9.71 -9.29 -4.86
CA CYS A 138 -9.04 -8.72 -6.03
C CYS A 138 -7.52 -8.82 -5.91
N CYS A 139 -6.96 -8.56 -4.72
CA CYS A 139 -5.56 -8.81 -4.44
C CYS A 139 -5.22 -10.28 -4.65
N LEU A 140 -6.06 -11.21 -4.17
CA LEU A 140 -5.84 -12.64 -4.35
C LEU A 140 -5.82 -13.02 -5.84
N LEU A 141 -6.78 -12.53 -6.64
CA LEU A 141 -6.90 -12.84 -8.06
C LEU A 141 -5.77 -12.25 -8.91
N VAL A 142 -5.29 -11.05 -8.57
CA VAL A 142 -4.23 -10.38 -9.32
C VAL A 142 -2.85 -10.86 -8.89
N TYR A 143 -2.68 -11.25 -7.62
CA TYR A 143 -1.38 -11.63 -7.08
C TYR A 143 -1.13 -13.15 -7.05
N LEU A 144 -2.14 -14.01 -7.21
CA LEU A 144 -1.92 -15.41 -7.55
C LEU A 144 -1.83 -15.55 -9.09
N PRO A 145 -0.65 -15.91 -9.63
CA PRO A 145 -0.54 -16.39 -11.01
C PRO A 145 -1.14 -17.79 -11.20
#